data_AF-V6TML9-F1
#
_entry.id   AF-V6TML9-F1
#
_cell.length_a   1.000
_cell.length_b   1.000
_cell.length_c   1.000
_cell.angle_alpha   90.00
_cell.angle_beta   90.00
_cell.angle_gamma   90.00
#
_symmetry.space_group_name_H-M   'P 1'
#
loop_
_entity.id
_entity.type
_entity.pdbx_description
1 polymer ?
#
loop_
_entity_poly.entity_id
_entity_poly.type
_entity_poly.pdbx_seq_one_letter_code
_entity_poly.pdbx_strand_id
1 'polypeptide(L)'
;MCAARNGHAKIVRLLIERESNIQNRDGKTALMLAARNGHLDCVKLLLKKEGSMQCKNGWTALKVASYYGQSECVKILLSEEGGMRDNYGRTALMSAARNGYSECIRILLKKEADMQDENGWTRDDADLLHPPAASAAPLYSAGARRLRVARSAVAVRGRGLD
;
A
#
# COMPACT_ATOMS: atom_id res chain seq x y z
N MET A 1 7.48 18.87 -5.60
CA MET A 1 7.63 17.80 -4.55
C MET A 1 7.95 18.31 -3.14
N CYS A 2 8.96 19.16 -2.92
CA CYS A 2 9.35 19.60 -1.57
C CYS A 2 8.20 20.24 -0.78
N ALA A 3 7.39 21.08 -1.43
CA ALA A 3 6.20 21.68 -0.82
C ALA A 3 5.20 20.63 -0.31
N ALA A 4 4.91 19.61 -1.12
CA ALA A 4 3.99 18.53 -0.76
C ALA A 4 4.51 17.68 0.41
N ARG A 5 5.81 17.36 0.39
CA ARG A 5 6.49 16.64 1.49
C ARG A 5 6.41 17.38 2.82
N ASN A 6 6.41 18.72 2.80
CA ASN A 6 6.38 19.55 4.01
C ASN A 6 4.97 20.13 4.30
N GLY A 7 3.93 19.70 3.59
CA GLY A 7 2.55 20.10 3.85
C GLY A 7 2.17 21.52 3.42
N HIS A 8 2.98 22.16 2.56
CA HIS A 8 2.72 23.52 2.10
C HIS A 8 1.66 23.57 0.98
N ALA A 9 0.41 23.29 1.32
CA ALA A 9 -0.70 23.14 0.37
C ALA A 9 -0.91 24.39 -0.53
N LYS A 10 -0.67 25.60 -0.01
CA LYS A 10 -0.74 26.84 -0.81
C LYS A 10 0.29 26.85 -1.94
N ILE A 11 1.52 26.44 -1.66
CA ILE A 11 2.59 26.36 -2.65
C ILE A 11 2.28 25.23 -3.65
N VAL A 12 1.80 24.07 -3.15
CA VAL A 12 1.36 22.98 -4.03
C VAL A 12 0.31 23.46 -5.02
N ARG A 13 -0.70 24.21 -4.57
CA ARG A 13 -1.75 24.76 -5.45
C ARG A 13 -1.21 25.68 -6.54
N LEU A 14 -0.20 26.49 -6.24
CA LEU A 14 0.41 27.39 -7.22
C LEU A 14 1.24 26.64 -8.28
N LEU A 15 1.85 25.51 -7.90
CA LEU A 15 2.76 24.76 -8.76
C LEU A 15 2.08 23.60 -9.49
N ILE A 16 0.88 23.18 -9.09
CA ILE A 16 0.28 21.91 -9.54
C ILE A 16 0.10 21.81 -11.06
N GLU A 17 -0.22 22.90 -11.75
CA GLU A 17 -0.38 22.88 -13.20
C GLU A 17 0.93 22.78 -13.97
N ARG A 18 2.09 23.03 -13.33
CA ARG A 18 3.42 22.97 -13.96
C ARG A 18 4.28 21.81 -13.48
N GLU A 19 4.10 21.38 -12.23
CA GLU A 19 4.98 20.40 -11.59
C GLU A 19 4.29 19.08 -11.22
N SER A 20 3.01 18.90 -11.57
CA SER A 20 2.34 17.60 -11.38
C SER A 20 2.92 16.54 -12.32
N ASN A 21 2.76 15.27 -11.95
CA ASN A 21 3.18 14.10 -12.72
C ASN A 21 4.71 13.95 -12.87
N ILE A 22 5.50 14.80 -12.22
CA ILE A 22 6.94 14.65 -12.15
C ILE A 22 7.28 13.59 -11.10
N GLN A 23 8.22 12.72 -11.44
CA GLN A 23 8.75 11.67 -10.56
C GLN A 23 10.22 11.90 -10.23
N ASN A 24 10.63 11.55 -9.00
CA ASN A 24 12.04 11.58 -8.62
C ASN A 24 12.77 10.31 -9.13
N ARG A 25 14.06 10.16 -8.78
CA ARG A 25 14.87 9.00 -9.19
C ARG A 25 14.31 7.63 -8.78
N ASP A 26 13.47 7.57 -7.75
CA ASP A 26 12.80 6.34 -7.29
C ASP A 26 11.43 6.12 -7.96
N GLY A 27 10.99 7.04 -8.83
CA GLY A 27 9.63 7.05 -9.36
C GLY A 27 8.60 7.66 -8.39
N LYS A 28 9.00 8.29 -7.28
CA LYS A 28 8.05 8.87 -6.32
C LYS A 28 7.52 10.21 -6.80
N THR A 29 6.21 10.40 -6.69
CA THR A 29 5.50 11.64 -7.01
C THR A 29 5.38 12.55 -5.80
N ALA A 30 4.85 13.78 -5.98
CA ALA A 30 4.56 14.68 -4.87
C ALA A 30 3.45 14.13 -3.95
N LEU A 31 2.44 13.46 -4.53
CA LEU A 31 1.34 12.82 -3.82
C LEU A 31 1.83 11.73 -2.87
N MET A 32 2.76 10.88 -3.31
CA MET A 32 3.35 9.84 -2.45
C MET A 32 4.11 10.43 -1.25
N LEU A 33 4.81 11.55 -1.44
CA LEU A 33 5.54 12.22 -0.36
C LEU A 33 4.59 12.92 0.62
N ALA A 34 3.50 13.51 0.15
CA ALA A 34 2.45 14.06 1.00
C ALA A 34 1.73 12.96 1.80
N ALA A 35 1.40 11.85 1.14
CA ALA A 35 0.73 10.69 1.73
C ALA A 35 1.60 10.03 2.80
N ARG A 36 2.92 9.92 2.60
CA ARG A 36 3.87 9.43 3.61
C ARG A 36 3.80 10.21 4.92
N ASN A 37 3.69 11.54 4.83
CA ASN A 37 3.76 12.46 5.97
C ASN A 37 2.38 12.88 6.48
N GLY A 38 1.29 12.30 5.96
CA GLY A 38 -0.07 12.59 6.43
C GLY A 38 -0.61 13.97 6.05
N HIS A 39 -0.03 14.63 5.03
CA HIS A 39 -0.44 15.98 4.63
C HIS A 39 -1.71 15.96 3.76
N LEU A 40 -2.86 15.77 4.42
CA LEU A 40 -4.17 15.55 3.81
C LEU A 40 -4.56 16.58 2.75
N ASP A 41 -4.31 17.88 3.00
CA ASP A 41 -4.66 18.92 2.04
C ASP A 41 -3.82 18.84 0.76
N CYS A 42 -2.55 18.48 0.88
CA CYS A 42 -1.69 18.23 -0.28
C CYS A 42 -2.17 16.98 -1.04
N VAL A 43 -2.56 15.93 -0.32
CA VAL A 43 -3.13 14.71 -0.92
C VAL A 43 -4.39 15.02 -1.74
N LYS A 44 -5.34 15.77 -1.17
CA LYS A 44 -6.58 16.16 -1.88
C LYS A 44 -6.31 16.96 -3.16
N LEU A 45 -5.32 17.86 -3.13
CA LEU A 45 -4.95 18.66 -4.30
C LEU A 45 -4.33 17.80 -5.39
N LEU A 46 -3.38 16.94 -5.02
CA LEU A 46 -2.56 16.19 -5.98
C LEU A 46 -3.26 14.95 -6.53
N LEU A 47 -4.22 14.37 -5.81
CA LEU A 47 -4.89 13.11 -6.18
C LEU A 47 -5.48 13.14 -7.60
N LYS A 48 -6.10 14.25 -8.00
CA LYS A 48 -6.72 14.37 -9.34
C LYS A 48 -5.71 14.36 -10.48
N LYS A 49 -4.44 14.70 -10.22
CA LYS A 49 -3.39 14.76 -11.23
C LYS A 49 -2.52 13.51 -11.19
N GLU A 50 -2.13 13.08 -9.99
CA GLU A 50 -1.11 12.05 -9.77
C GLU A 50 -1.68 10.72 -9.25
N GLY A 51 -3.00 10.59 -9.13
CA GLY A 51 -3.66 9.36 -8.69
C GLY A 51 -3.31 8.17 -9.57
N SER A 52 -3.18 7.00 -8.97
CA SER A 52 -2.84 5.74 -9.64
C SER A 52 -1.44 5.69 -10.26
N MET A 53 -0.62 6.73 -10.11
CA MET A 53 0.80 6.64 -10.45
C MET A 53 1.52 5.70 -9.49
N GLN A 54 2.47 4.93 -10.01
CA GLN A 54 3.29 3.99 -9.25
C GLN A 54 4.76 4.38 -9.30
N CYS A 55 5.47 4.23 -8.17
CA CYS A 55 6.93 4.34 -8.16
C CYS A 55 7.58 3.05 -8.69
N LYS A 56 8.91 3.00 -8.78
CA LYS A 56 9.65 1.86 -9.38
C LYS A 56 9.32 0.49 -8.76
N ASN A 57 8.93 0.47 -7.49
CA ASN A 57 8.55 -0.76 -6.78
C ASN A 57 7.04 -1.09 -6.90
N GLY A 58 6.29 -0.36 -7.73
CA GLY A 58 4.84 -0.52 -7.88
C GLY A 58 4.02 0.14 -6.79
N TRP A 59 4.62 0.92 -5.89
CA TRP A 59 3.86 1.54 -4.78
C TRP A 59 3.10 2.77 -5.26
N THR A 60 1.81 2.81 -4.93
CA THR A 60 0.92 3.97 -5.06
C THR A 60 0.99 4.86 -3.81
N ALA A 61 0.30 6.00 -3.83
CA ALA A 61 0.19 6.84 -2.65
C ALA A 61 -0.57 6.16 -1.50
N LEU A 62 -1.59 5.35 -1.81
CA LEU A 62 -2.38 4.56 -0.86
C LEU A 62 -1.51 3.53 -0.15
N LYS A 63 -0.67 2.81 -0.90
CA LYS A 63 0.31 1.85 -0.35
C LYS A 63 1.28 2.54 0.61
N VAL A 64 1.77 3.72 0.23
CA VAL A 64 2.65 4.54 1.07
C VAL A 64 1.93 4.99 2.34
N ALA A 65 0.76 5.62 2.24
CA ALA A 65 -0.03 6.06 3.40
C ALA A 65 -0.32 4.90 4.36
N SER A 66 -0.67 3.73 3.82
CA SER A 66 -0.98 2.53 4.60
C SER A 66 0.25 1.97 5.32
N TYR A 67 1.41 1.99 4.67
CA TYR A 67 2.68 1.57 5.28
C TYR A 67 3.15 2.51 6.40
N TYR A 68 2.75 3.78 6.39
CA TYR A 68 3.09 4.78 7.41
C TYR A 68 1.91 5.11 8.36
N GLY A 69 0.83 4.34 8.34
CA GLY A 69 -0.29 4.50 9.28
C GLY A 69 -1.15 5.77 9.10
N GLN A 70 -1.11 6.40 7.93
CA GLN A 70 -1.78 7.68 7.68
C GLN A 70 -3.26 7.48 7.29
N SER A 71 -4.09 7.07 8.25
CA SER A 71 -5.48 6.63 8.04
C SER A 71 -6.37 7.64 7.29
N GLU A 72 -6.26 8.94 7.59
CA GLU A 72 -7.04 9.97 6.89
C GLU A 72 -6.64 10.10 5.41
N CYS A 73 -5.36 9.92 5.10
CA CYS A 73 -4.90 9.86 3.71
C CYS A 73 -5.40 8.57 3.03
N VAL A 74 -5.33 7.43 3.72
CA VAL A 74 -5.85 6.14 3.23
C VAL A 74 -7.33 6.26 2.85
N LYS A 75 -8.14 6.90 3.70
CA LYS A 75 -9.58 7.11 3.44
C LYS A 75 -9.85 7.87 2.14
N ILE A 76 -9.07 8.90 1.84
CA ILE A 76 -9.22 9.70 0.62
C ILE A 76 -8.68 8.96 -0.61
N LEU A 77 -7.55 8.27 -0.47
CA LEU A 77 -6.89 7.60 -1.59
C LEU A 77 -7.59 6.30 -2.03
N LEU A 78 -8.35 5.66 -1.14
CA LEU A 78 -9.01 4.38 -1.40
C LEU A 78 -10.00 4.40 -2.58
N SER A 79 -10.65 5.54 -2.83
CA SER A 79 -11.61 5.65 -3.93
C SER A 79 -10.93 5.43 -5.28
N GLU A 80 -9.78 6.05 -5.49
CA GLU A 80 -9.02 6.01 -6.75
C GLU A 80 -8.08 4.81 -6.83
N GLU A 81 -7.31 4.53 -5.77
CA GLU A 81 -6.18 3.59 -5.82
C GLU A 81 -6.48 2.22 -5.17
N GLY A 82 -7.69 2.04 -4.64
CA GLY A 82 -8.07 0.81 -3.96
C GLY A 82 -8.02 -0.41 -4.88
N GLY A 83 -7.37 -1.47 -4.42
CA GLY A 83 -7.19 -2.71 -5.18
C GLY A 83 -5.95 -2.73 -6.09
N MET A 84 -5.17 -1.64 -6.13
CA MET A 84 -3.89 -1.65 -6.82
C MET A 84 -2.84 -2.49 -6.08
N ARG A 85 -1.93 -3.11 -6.84
CA ARG A 85 -0.91 -4.02 -6.33
C ARG A 85 0.49 -3.50 -6.65
N ASP A 86 1.43 -3.75 -5.74
CA ASP A 86 2.85 -3.52 -6.00
C ASP A 86 3.45 -4.62 -6.88
N ASN A 87 4.75 -4.53 -7.20
CA ASN A 87 5.44 -5.50 -8.06
C ASN A 87 5.57 -6.92 -7.46
N TYR A 88 5.04 -7.15 -6.26
CA TYR A 88 4.98 -8.46 -5.61
C TYR A 88 3.52 -8.93 -5.44
N GLY A 89 2.57 -8.27 -6.12
CA GLY A 89 1.15 -8.52 -5.98
C GLY A 89 0.51 -7.99 -4.69
N ARG A 90 1.25 -7.30 -3.81
CA ARG A 90 0.74 -6.96 -2.47
C ARG A 90 -0.09 -5.68 -2.49
N THR A 91 -1.22 -5.70 -1.79
CA THR A 91 -2.12 -4.55 -1.65
C THR A 91 -1.71 -3.58 -0.53
N ALA A 92 -2.45 -2.48 -0.40
CA ALA A 92 -2.28 -1.55 0.72
C ALA A 92 -2.68 -2.18 2.06
N LEU A 93 -3.73 -3.01 2.07
CA LEU A 93 -4.21 -3.74 3.25
C LEU A 93 -3.12 -4.65 3.85
N MET A 94 -2.42 -5.41 3.00
CA MET A 94 -1.32 -6.29 3.44
C MET A 94 -0.18 -5.48 4.08
N SER A 95 0.13 -4.30 3.54
CA SER A 95 1.12 -3.39 4.13
C SER A 95 0.68 -2.83 5.47
N ALA A 96 -0.59 -2.44 5.62
CA ALA A 96 -1.13 -1.91 6.88
C ALA A 96 -1.14 -2.98 7.97
N ALA A 97 -1.52 -4.21 7.64
CA ALA A 97 -1.55 -5.33 8.58
C ALA A 97 -0.18 -5.76 9.07
N ARG A 98 0.79 -5.90 8.17
CA ARG A 98 2.18 -6.20 8.56
C ARG A 98 2.76 -5.19 9.57
N ASN A 99 2.28 -3.95 9.56
CA ASN A 99 2.72 -2.91 10.48
C ASN A 99 1.73 -2.64 11.64
N GLY A 100 0.64 -3.39 11.75
CA GLY A 100 -0.34 -3.27 12.84
C GLY A 100 -1.20 -2.00 12.84
N TYR A 101 -1.38 -1.31 11.70
CA TYR A 101 -2.19 -0.08 11.64
C TYR A 101 -3.69 -0.39 11.56
N SER A 102 -4.31 -0.69 12.70
CA SER A 102 -5.71 -1.11 12.83
C SER A 102 -6.73 -0.21 12.12
N GLU A 103 -6.54 1.11 12.16
CA GLU A 103 -7.47 2.04 11.50
C GLU A 103 -7.35 2.01 9.97
N CYS A 104 -6.13 1.95 9.43
CA CYS A 104 -5.91 1.76 8.00
C CYS A 104 -6.53 0.43 7.53
N ILE A 105 -6.31 -0.64 8.29
CA ILE A 105 -6.88 -1.96 8.04
C ILE A 105 -8.40 -1.89 7.95
N ARG A 106 -9.06 -1.27 8.94
CA ARG A 106 -10.51 -1.11 9.00
C ARG A 106 -11.07 -0.39 7.77
N ILE A 107 -10.36 0.63 7.30
CA ILE A 107 -10.75 1.38 6.10
C ILE A 107 -10.57 0.54 4.83
N LEU A 108 -9.43 -0.14 4.68
CA LEU A 108 -9.04 -0.89 3.49
C LEU A 108 -9.83 -2.19 3.27
N LEU A 109 -10.30 -2.83 4.35
CA LEU A 109 -11.15 -4.04 4.29
C LEU A 109 -12.39 -3.84 3.41
N LYS A 110 -12.88 -2.62 3.26
CA LYS A 110 -14.04 -2.29 2.41
C LYS A 110 -13.85 -2.65 0.93
N LYS A 111 -12.60 -2.72 0.45
CA LYS A 111 -12.28 -2.92 -0.97
C LYS A 111 -11.24 -4.01 -1.22
N GLU A 112 -10.43 -4.37 -0.23
CA GLU A 112 -9.28 -5.26 -0.41
C GLU A 112 -9.33 -6.57 0.40
N ALA A 113 -10.43 -6.87 1.10
CA ALA A 113 -10.51 -8.00 2.04
C ALA A 113 -10.16 -9.37 1.43
N ASP A 114 -10.64 -9.66 0.21
CA ASP A 114 -10.46 -10.96 -0.45
C ASP A 114 -9.24 -11.02 -1.38
N MET A 115 -8.39 -10.00 -1.35
CA MET A 115 -7.23 -9.91 -2.24
C MET A 115 -6.03 -10.70 -1.69
N GLN A 116 -5.33 -11.36 -2.62
CA GLN A 116 -4.12 -12.14 -2.37
C GLN A 116 -2.94 -11.60 -3.18
N ASP A 117 -1.74 -11.78 -2.66
CA ASP A 117 -0.50 -11.49 -3.38
C ASP A 117 -0.15 -12.61 -4.38
N GLU A 118 1.00 -12.49 -5.05
CA GLU A 118 1.47 -13.48 -6.03
C GLU A 118 1.73 -14.87 -5.45
N ASN A 119 1.97 -14.96 -4.14
CA ASN A 119 2.17 -16.22 -3.42
C ASN A 119 0.84 -16.79 -2.86
N GLY A 120 -0.28 -16.11 -3.09
CA GLY A 120 -1.59 -16.48 -2.54
C GLY A 120 -1.81 -16.00 -1.10
N TRP A 121 -0.96 -15.11 -0.59
CA TRP A 121 -1.01 -14.67 0.80
C TRP A 121 -2.00 -13.53 0.98
N THR A 122 -2.75 -13.57 2.07
CA THR A 122 -3.70 -12.53 2.47
C THR A 122 -3.11 -11.60 3.52
N ARG A 123 -3.91 -10.62 3.94
CA ARG A 123 -3.62 -9.78 5.10
C ARG A 123 -3.26 -10.59 6.36
N ASP A 124 -3.96 -11.70 6.59
CA ASP A 124 -3.85 -12.48 7.82
C ASP A 124 -2.59 -13.37 7.84
N ASP A 125 -1.99 -13.62 6.68
CA ASP A 125 -0.74 -14.38 6.56
C ASP A 125 0.51 -13.53 6.81
N ALA A 126 0.37 -12.20 6.93
CA ALA A 126 1.49 -11.28 7.05
C ALA A 126 2.40 -11.54 8.27
N ASP A 127 1.85 -12.10 9.35
CA ASP A 127 2.59 -12.43 10.57
C ASP A 127 3.49 -13.68 10.43
N LEU A 128 3.30 -14.51 9.39
CA LEU A 128 3.99 -15.79 9.24
C LEU A 128 5.40 -15.67 8.62
N LEU A 129 5.76 -14.56 7.97
CA LEU A 129 7.05 -14.44 7.28
C LEU A 129 8.06 -13.52 7.97
N HIS A 130 7.63 -12.49 8.71
CA HIS A 130 8.54 -11.54 9.39
C HIS A 130 7.87 -10.88 10.60
N PRO A 131 8.49 -10.91 11.80
CA PRO A 131 7.94 -10.24 12.98
C PRO A 131 7.81 -8.73 12.72
N PRO A 132 6.73 -8.08 13.20
CA PRO A 132 6.56 -6.64 13.06
C PRO A 132 7.74 -5.90 13.71
N ALA A 133 8.13 -4.76 13.15
CA ALA A 133 9.06 -3.85 13.80
C ALA A 133 8.54 -3.53 15.22
N ALA A 134 9.45 -3.50 16.19
CA ALA A 134 9.21 -3.60 17.64
C ALA A 134 8.26 -2.56 18.29
N SER A 135 7.54 -1.75 17.52
CA SER A 135 6.59 -0.73 18.00
C SER A 135 5.10 -1.06 17.78
N ALA A 136 4.75 -2.19 17.16
CA ALA A 136 3.35 -2.55 16.91
C ALA A 136 2.90 -3.68 17.85
N ALA A 137 2.04 -3.33 18.82
CA ALA A 137 1.40 -4.31 19.70
C ALA A 137 0.51 -5.27 18.89
N PRO A 138 0.45 -6.57 19.24
CA PRO A 138 -0.34 -7.54 18.50
C PRO A 138 -1.82 -7.36 18.81
N LEU A 139 -2.57 -6.76 17.87
CA LEU A 139 -4.03 -6.77 17.88
C LEU A 139 -4.54 -7.71 16.79
N TYR A 140 -4.29 -9.02 16.94
CA TYR A 140 -5.10 -10.04 16.28
C TYR A 140 -4.92 -11.42 16.94
N SER A 141 -5.61 -11.64 18.07
CA SER A 141 -5.87 -12.99 18.57
C SER A 141 -7.28 -13.41 18.18
N ALA A 142 -7.39 -14.64 17.66
CA ALA A 142 -8.59 -15.43 17.42
C ALA A 142 -9.43 -15.07 16.18
N GLY A 143 -9.24 -15.82 15.08
CA GLY A 143 -10.23 -15.83 14.00
C GLY A 143 -9.93 -16.56 12.69
N ALA A 144 -8.70 -17.00 12.39
CA ALA A 144 -8.41 -17.60 11.08
C ALA A 144 -8.67 -19.12 11.03
N ARG A 145 -9.94 -19.53 10.99
CA ARG A 145 -10.35 -20.78 10.34
C ARG A 145 -10.83 -20.44 8.93
N ARG A 146 -9.97 -20.59 7.92
CA ARG A 146 -10.41 -21.04 6.59
C ARG A 146 -9.40 -22.05 6.06
N LEU A 147 -9.95 -23.19 5.67
CA LEU A 147 -9.26 -24.34 5.11
C LEU A 147 -8.47 -23.90 3.88
N ARG A 148 -7.17 -24.16 3.92
CA ARG A 148 -6.26 -24.11 2.78
C ARG A 148 -6.74 -25.15 1.76
N VAL A 149 -7.50 -24.73 0.75
CA VAL A 149 -7.73 -25.59 -0.42
C VAL A 149 -6.46 -25.50 -1.25
N ALA A 150 -5.79 -26.65 -1.37
CA ALA A 150 -4.55 -26.86 -2.09
C ALA A 150 -4.57 -26.35 -3.54
N ARG A 151 -3.43 -25.82 -4.00
CA ARG A 151 -2.73 -26.07 -5.29
C ARG A 151 -1.75 -24.92 -5.55
N SER A 152 -0.58 -25.09 -6.18
CA SER A 152 -0.18 -26.16 -7.08
C SER A 152 1.34 -26.38 -7.06
N ALA A 153 1.71 -27.58 -7.48
CA ALA A 153 3.06 -28.11 -7.60
C ALA A 153 4.03 -27.19 -8.36
N VAL A 154 5.16 -26.89 -7.74
CA VAL A 154 6.38 -26.56 -8.48
C VAL A 154 7.11 -27.87 -8.72
N ALA A 155 7.22 -28.17 -10.01
CA ALA A 155 7.87 -29.32 -10.60
C ALA A 155 9.31 -29.50 -10.08
N VAL A 156 9.55 -30.60 -9.36
CA VAL A 156 10.85 -31.28 -9.35
C VAL A 156 10.60 -32.78 -9.31
N ARG A 157 10.36 -33.38 -10.47
CA ARG A 157 10.85 -34.74 -10.76
C ARG A 157 11.41 -34.75 -12.16
N GLY A 158 12.68 -34.36 -12.24
CA GLY A 158 13.57 -34.96 -13.21
C GLY A 158 13.96 -36.38 -12.77
N ARG A 159 14.60 -37.09 -13.71
CA ARG A 159 15.03 -38.51 -13.70
C ARG A 159 13.88 -39.44 -14.06
N GLY A 160 13.86 -40.08 -15.23
CA GLY A 160 14.97 -40.69 -15.96
C GLY A 160 14.67 -42.18 -16.06
N LEU A 161 15.32 -42.82 -17.03
CA LEU A 161 15.32 -44.25 -17.37
C LEU A 161 14.45 -44.62 -18.58
N ASP A 162 15.20 -44.76 -19.68
CA ASP A 162 15.21 -45.87 -20.65
C ASP A 162 14.04 -46.05 -21.64
#